data_AF-A0A512RQF8-F1
#
_entry.id   AF-A0A512RQF8-F1
#
_cell.length_a   1.000
_cell.length_b   1.000
_cell.length_c   1.000
_cell.angle_alpha   90.00
_cell.angle_beta   90.00
_cell.angle_gamma   90.00
#
_symmetry.space_group_name_H-M   'P 1'
#
loop_
_entity.id
_entity.type
_entity.pdbx_description
1 polymer ?
#
loop_
_entity_poly.entity_id
_entity_poly.type
_entity_poly.pdbx_seq_one_letter_code
_entity_poly.pdbx_strand_id
1 'polypeptide(L)'
;MKTTKLFVTMIAAASCFYACKKNDAPPPEDQIKNTRDFIEKAGPQIQSFTFSTADLPKTVTLKGGVKITFPAGAFQQNGEAVTGNVTVEAIELLKRSQLVMAGVNTNHISGMPLQSDGSLFLDVKSGGQSVDAELKVPVRIEMPTDRDGFTQLWIGADTVQGNQFAWQNPRQGAQREVKVDNFVFAFDFGELGWVNCDIFWNMSNPKTTMKVSVPNNPGTMANFRAMEGETYVFFIAKGDNVVAQLYTPDGENQVKSYDNAMPVGAEGRLISFSIKDGKYYFAKKDITITENQVEALTLAETTESAVQTEITALDGF
;
A
#
# COMPACT_ATOMS: atom_id res chain seq x y z
N MET A 1 49.94 79.75 31.78
CA MET A 1 51.15 78.98 31.44
C MET A 1 50.82 77.50 31.49
N LYS A 2 51.15 76.78 30.41
CA LYS A 2 51.22 75.32 30.27
C LYS A 2 49.90 74.51 30.32
N THR A 3 49.59 74.02 29.13
CA THR A 3 48.82 72.83 28.78
C THR A 3 49.14 71.60 29.64
N THR A 4 48.10 70.87 30.07
CA THR A 4 48.22 69.46 30.46
C THR A 4 47.04 68.70 29.83
N LYS A 5 47.34 67.86 28.83
CA LYS A 5 46.40 66.88 28.27
C LYS A 5 46.31 65.70 29.25
N LEU A 6 45.12 65.37 29.72
CA LEU A 6 44.88 64.13 30.47
C LEU A 6 44.28 63.10 29.52
N PHE A 7 45.06 62.05 29.26
CA PHE A 7 44.63 60.83 28.59
C PHE A 7 43.75 60.02 29.55
N VAL A 8 42.52 59.72 29.16
CA VAL A 8 41.72 58.65 29.80
C VAL A 8 41.33 57.67 28.71
N THR A 9 42.05 56.56 28.69
CA THR A 9 41.73 55.36 27.90
C THR A 9 40.70 54.58 28.70
N MET A 10 39.45 54.50 28.24
CA MET A 10 38.45 53.59 28.79
C MET A 10 38.22 52.44 27.81
N ILE A 11 38.47 51.24 28.31
CA ILE A 11 38.45 49.95 27.62
C ILE A 11 37.02 49.65 27.14
N ALA A 12 36.83 49.53 25.83
CA ALA A 12 35.60 48.99 25.26
C ALA A 12 35.63 47.46 25.38
N ALA A 13 34.81 46.92 26.28
CA ALA A 13 34.54 45.49 26.33
C ALA A 13 33.74 45.10 25.06
N ALA A 14 34.39 44.38 24.15
CA ALA A 14 33.74 43.79 22.98
C ALA A 14 32.94 42.56 23.43
N SER A 15 31.65 42.76 23.70
CA SER A 15 30.69 41.67 23.90
C SER A 15 30.50 40.93 22.57
N CYS A 16 31.10 39.76 22.43
CA CYS A 16 30.80 38.84 21.34
C CYS A 16 29.36 38.32 21.49
N PHE A 17 28.41 38.98 20.83
CA PHE A 17 27.09 38.38 20.59
C PHE A 17 27.23 37.28 19.54
N TYR A 18 27.31 36.03 20.00
CA TYR A 18 26.99 34.87 19.17
C TYR A 18 25.49 34.91 18.87
N ALA A 19 25.13 35.57 17.77
CA ALA A 19 23.82 35.41 17.17
C ALA A 19 23.80 34.06 16.44
N CYS A 20 23.31 33.01 17.12
CA CYS A 20 22.84 31.81 16.44
C CYS A 20 21.70 32.23 15.50
N LYS A 21 21.98 32.36 14.21
CA LYS A 21 20.93 32.38 13.20
C LYS A 21 20.18 31.04 13.31
N LYS A 22 18.92 31.09 13.74
CA LYS A 22 17.99 30.00 13.44
C LYS A 22 17.95 29.88 11.92
N ASN A 23 18.44 28.77 11.40
CA ASN A 23 18.20 28.39 10.03
C ASN A 23 16.73 27.97 9.93
N ASP A 24 15.85 28.96 9.78
CA ASP A 24 14.45 28.77 9.37
C ASP A 24 14.38 28.51 7.86
N ALA A 25 15.27 27.64 7.34
CA ALA A 25 15.07 27.09 6.02
C ALA A 25 13.88 26.12 6.14
N PRO A 26 12.85 26.23 5.28
CA PRO A 26 11.80 25.21 5.25
C PRO A 26 12.46 23.83 5.09
N PRO A 27 11.91 22.78 5.73
CA PRO A 27 12.42 21.43 5.53
C PRO A 27 12.49 21.14 4.03
N PRO A 28 13.50 20.39 3.54
CA PRO A 28 13.60 20.03 2.14
C PRO A 28 12.25 19.49 1.64
N GLU A 29 11.81 19.96 0.46
CA GLU A 29 10.51 19.64 -0.14
C GLU A 29 10.29 18.12 -0.33
N ASP A 30 11.38 17.35 -0.34
CA ASP A 30 11.39 15.89 -0.47
C ASP A 30 11.26 15.11 0.85
N GLN A 31 11.25 15.75 2.03
CA GLN A 31 11.15 15.00 3.28
C GLN A 31 9.79 14.28 3.41
N ILE A 32 9.83 12.99 3.77
CA ILE A 32 8.64 12.22 4.17
C ILE A 32 8.19 12.72 5.54
N LYS A 33 6.94 13.21 5.65
CA LYS A 33 6.39 13.78 6.89
C LYS A 33 5.47 12.80 7.62
N ASN A 34 4.74 11.97 6.88
CA ASN A 34 3.77 11.05 7.43
C ASN A 34 3.75 9.72 6.64
N THR A 35 2.93 8.77 7.10
CA THR A 35 2.83 7.45 6.46
C THR A 35 2.34 7.50 5.02
N ARG A 36 1.47 8.45 4.67
CA ARG A 36 1.02 8.63 3.29
C ARG A 36 2.17 9.05 2.39
N ASP A 37 2.97 10.03 2.80
CA ASP A 37 4.18 10.43 2.06
C ASP A 37 5.14 9.24 1.89
N PHE A 38 5.28 8.41 2.92
CA PHE A 38 6.10 7.20 2.87
C PHE A 38 5.56 6.20 1.83
N ILE A 39 4.25 5.92 1.83
CA ILE A 39 3.61 5.05 0.84
C ILE A 39 3.80 5.59 -0.58
N GLU A 40 3.59 6.89 -0.78
CA GLU A 40 3.67 7.53 -2.10
C GLU A 40 5.11 7.56 -2.65
N LYS A 41 6.12 7.80 -1.79
CA LYS A 41 7.52 7.95 -2.21
C LYS A 41 8.32 6.65 -2.17
N ALA A 42 8.07 5.78 -1.20
CA ALA A 42 8.84 4.55 -0.99
C ALA A 42 8.13 3.29 -1.50
N GLY A 43 6.80 3.35 -1.68
CA GLY A 43 6.02 2.23 -2.18
C GLY A 43 6.15 1.98 -3.68
N PRO A 44 5.44 0.96 -4.19
CA PRO A 44 5.37 0.66 -5.61
C PRO A 44 4.92 1.87 -6.44
N GLN A 45 5.75 2.27 -7.39
CA GLN A 45 5.57 3.49 -8.19
C GLN A 45 4.70 3.25 -9.42
N ILE A 46 3.94 4.28 -9.82
CA ILE A 46 3.13 4.27 -11.04
C ILE A 46 4.03 4.09 -12.26
N GLN A 47 3.64 3.18 -13.13
CA GLN A 47 4.23 2.98 -14.45
C GLN A 47 3.29 3.59 -15.49
N SER A 48 3.80 4.54 -16.29
CA SER A 48 3.00 5.33 -17.23
C SER A 48 3.37 5.04 -18.68
N PHE A 49 2.36 4.84 -19.52
CA PHE A 49 2.51 4.59 -20.95
C PHE A 49 1.53 5.45 -21.75
N THR A 50 2.01 6.23 -22.70
CA THR A 50 1.15 7.03 -23.59
C THR A 50 1.16 6.46 -25.00
N PHE A 51 -0.03 6.32 -25.61
CA PHE A 51 -0.18 5.88 -26.99
C PHE A 51 -1.46 6.40 -27.63
N SER A 52 -1.52 6.36 -28.96
CA SER A 52 -2.74 6.69 -29.69
C SER A 52 -3.71 5.51 -29.68
N THR A 53 -5.00 5.77 -29.52
CA THR A 53 -6.08 4.79 -29.71
C THR A 53 -6.10 4.18 -31.11
N ALA A 54 -5.48 4.84 -32.10
CA ALA A 54 -5.26 4.28 -33.44
C ALA A 54 -4.24 3.13 -33.48
N ASP A 55 -3.40 2.98 -32.43
CA ASP A 55 -2.40 1.91 -32.32
C ASP A 55 -2.99 0.61 -31.71
N LEU A 56 -4.28 0.60 -31.35
CA LEU A 56 -4.92 -0.56 -30.72
C LEU A 56 -5.20 -1.68 -31.75
N PRO A 57 -5.04 -2.97 -31.39
CA PRO A 57 -4.69 -3.46 -30.07
C PRO A 57 -3.22 -3.25 -29.70
N LYS A 58 -2.95 -2.91 -28.44
CA LYS A 58 -1.60 -2.61 -27.95
C LYS A 58 -1.33 -3.27 -26.62
N THR A 59 -0.16 -3.88 -26.49
CA THR A 59 0.32 -4.49 -25.25
C THR A 59 1.35 -3.58 -24.58
N VAL A 60 1.20 -3.37 -23.28
CA VAL A 60 2.24 -2.81 -22.41
C VAL A 60 2.74 -3.91 -21.47
N THR A 61 3.99 -3.81 -21.04
CA THR A 61 4.60 -4.73 -20.08
C THR A 61 5.14 -3.93 -18.90
N LEU A 62 4.66 -4.27 -17.71
CA LEU A 62 5.11 -3.68 -16.46
C LEU A 62 6.45 -4.29 -16.03
N LYS A 63 7.17 -3.61 -15.14
CA LYS A 63 8.52 -3.99 -14.67
C LYS A 63 8.58 -5.39 -14.04
N GLY A 64 7.52 -5.84 -13.40
CA GLY A 64 7.35 -7.16 -12.78
C GLY A 64 6.90 -8.24 -13.77
N GLY A 65 6.69 -7.88 -15.04
CA GLY A 65 6.37 -8.82 -16.12
C GLY A 65 4.88 -8.95 -16.43
N VAL A 66 3.99 -8.29 -15.68
CA VAL A 66 2.56 -8.24 -16.02
C VAL A 66 2.39 -7.61 -17.39
N LYS A 67 1.66 -8.29 -18.28
CA LYS A 67 1.30 -7.73 -19.60
C LYS A 67 -0.17 -7.37 -19.63
N ILE A 68 -0.46 -6.22 -20.21
CA ILE A 68 -1.82 -5.72 -20.37
C ILE A 68 -2.01 -5.38 -21.83
N THR A 69 -2.91 -6.10 -22.50
CA THR A 69 -3.27 -5.85 -23.89
C THR A 69 -4.62 -5.14 -23.95
N PHE A 70 -4.57 -3.90 -24.45
CA PHE A 70 -5.72 -3.06 -24.66
C PHE A 70 -6.29 -3.32 -26.06
N PRO A 71 -7.56 -3.73 -26.21
CA PRO A 71 -8.16 -3.94 -27.52
C PRO A 71 -8.70 -2.63 -28.11
N ALA A 72 -8.93 -2.63 -29.42
CA ALA A 72 -9.59 -1.51 -30.09
C ALA A 72 -11.02 -1.31 -29.55
N GLY A 73 -11.41 -0.05 -29.35
CA GLY A 73 -12.76 0.30 -28.86
C GLY A 73 -13.02 0.03 -27.38
N ALA A 74 -12.00 -0.26 -26.58
CA ALA A 74 -12.14 -0.51 -25.14
C ALA A 74 -12.65 0.71 -24.34
N PHE A 75 -12.17 1.90 -24.71
CA PHE A 75 -12.28 3.09 -23.88
C PHE A 75 -13.46 3.97 -24.25
N GLN A 76 -14.22 4.37 -23.23
CA GLN A 76 -15.26 5.37 -23.31
C GLN A 76 -15.06 6.42 -22.23
N GLN A 77 -15.54 7.63 -22.45
CA GLN A 77 -15.60 8.67 -21.43
C GLN A 77 -16.99 9.29 -21.47
N ASN A 78 -17.75 9.12 -20.39
CA ASN A 78 -19.18 9.44 -20.32
C ASN A 78 -19.99 8.74 -21.43
N GLY A 79 -19.64 7.50 -21.76
CA GLY A 79 -20.30 6.70 -22.81
C GLY A 79 -19.93 7.05 -24.25
N GLU A 80 -19.08 8.05 -24.49
CA GLU A 80 -18.57 8.37 -25.82
C GLU A 80 -17.21 7.71 -26.08
N ALA A 81 -16.98 7.23 -27.30
CA ALA A 81 -15.73 6.57 -27.64
C ALA A 81 -14.54 7.54 -27.52
N VAL A 82 -13.52 7.13 -26.78
CA VAL A 82 -12.28 7.90 -26.65
C VAL A 82 -11.45 7.75 -27.93
N THR A 83 -10.97 8.87 -28.46
CA THR A 83 -10.07 8.93 -29.63
C THR A 83 -8.84 9.78 -29.32
N GLY A 84 -7.78 9.61 -30.10
CA GLY A 84 -6.49 10.30 -29.86
C GLY A 84 -5.64 9.61 -28.79
N ASN A 85 -4.82 10.39 -28.09
CA ASN A 85 -3.86 9.86 -27.12
C ASN A 85 -4.51 9.52 -25.78
N VAL A 86 -4.15 8.34 -25.25
CA VAL A 86 -4.47 7.91 -23.89
C VAL A 86 -3.18 7.68 -23.11
N THR A 87 -3.27 7.84 -21.79
CA THR A 87 -2.18 7.51 -20.85
C THR A 87 -2.66 6.42 -19.91
N VAL A 88 -1.98 5.28 -19.94
CA VAL A 88 -2.19 4.18 -18.99
C VAL A 88 -1.31 4.44 -17.78
N GLU A 89 -1.88 4.31 -16.58
CA GLU A 89 -1.18 4.34 -15.30
C GLU A 89 -1.41 3.02 -14.58
N ALA A 90 -0.34 2.34 -14.18
CA ALA A 90 -0.45 1.03 -13.53
C ALA A 90 0.50 0.88 -12.34
N ILE A 91 0.06 0.14 -11.32
CA ILE A 91 0.88 -0.32 -10.18
C ILE A 91 0.70 -1.82 -10.05
N GLU A 92 1.77 -2.61 -10.10
CA GLU A 92 1.72 -4.05 -9.84
C GLU A 92 2.27 -4.38 -8.45
N LEU A 93 1.62 -5.32 -7.77
CA LEU A 93 1.94 -5.77 -6.42
C LEU A 93 2.07 -7.30 -6.46
N LEU A 94 3.28 -7.79 -6.66
CA LEU A 94 3.61 -9.22 -6.79
C LEU A 94 4.26 -9.79 -5.52
N LYS A 95 4.52 -8.95 -4.52
CA LYS A 95 5.22 -9.32 -3.29
C LYS A 95 4.54 -8.76 -2.05
N ARG A 96 4.76 -9.43 -0.91
CA ARG A 96 4.25 -9.02 0.40
C ARG A 96 4.75 -7.63 0.78
N SER A 97 6.03 -7.33 0.56
CA SER A 97 6.59 -6.01 0.80
C SER A 97 5.88 -4.91 0.01
N GLN A 98 5.53 -5.18 -1.25
CA GLN A 98 4.84 -4.24 -2.12
C GLN A 98 3.41 -3.96 -1.65
N LEU A 99 2.67 -4.99 -1.19
CA LEU A 99 1.35 -4.82 -0.60
C LEU A 99 1.41 -3.91 0.65
N VAL A 100 2.34 -4.22 1.58
CA VAL A 100 2.53 -3.44 2.82
C VAL A 100 2.97 -2.01 2.52
N MET A 101 3.95 -1.81 1.63
CA MET A 101 4.44 -0.46 1.26
C MET A 101 3.44 0.34 0.43
N ALA A 102 2.48 -0.30 -0.24
CA ALA A 102 1.38 0.38 -0.91
C ALA A 102 0.25 0.79 0.05
N GLY A 103 0.28 0.32 1.30
CA GLY A 103 -0.82 0.52 2.26
C GLY A 103 -2.09 -0.23 1.86
N VAL A 104 -1.92 -1.42 1.27
CA VAL A 104 -3.01 -2.33 0.88
C VAL A 104 -2.89 -3.68 1.60
N ASN A 105 -3.83 -4.60 1.37
CA ASN A 105 -3.92 -5.86 2.11
C ASN A 105 -4.49 -6.98 1.23
N THR A 106 -4.56 -8.19 1.79
CA THR A 106 -5.20 -9.37 1.17
C THR A 106 -6.52 -9.75 1.88
N ASN A 107 -7.22 -8.80 2.50
CA ASN A 107 -8.51 -9.09 3.13
C ASN A 107 -9.62 -9.15 2.08
N HIS A 108 -10.46 -10.18 2.13
CA HIS A 108 -11.74 -10.16 1.43
C HIS A 108 -12.82 -9.48 2.28
N ILE A 109 -13.85 -8.90 1.66
CA ILE A 109 -14.95 -8.19 2.37
C ILE A 109 -15.74 -9.11 3.33
N SER A 110 -15.69 -10.42 3.13
CA SER A 110 -16.23 -11.41 4.09
C SER A 110 -15.42 -11.52 5.38
N GLY A 111 -14.23 -10.92 5.42
CA GLY A 111 -13.27 -11.00 6.51
C GLY A 111 -12.18 -12.06 6.34
N MET A 112 -12.41 -13.04 5.47
CA MET A 112 -11.44 -14.10 5.22
C MET A 112 -10.21 -13.56 4.48
N PRO A 113 -8.99 -13.87 4.94
CA PRO A 113 -7.78 -13.50 4.19
C PRO A 113 -7.68 -14.28 2.87
N LEU A 114 -7.07 -13.61 1.91
CA LEU A 114 -6.65 -14.15 0.63
C LEU A 114 -5.14 -14.41 0.65
N GLN A 115 -4.72 -15.40 -0.14
CA GLN A 115 -3.33 -15.68 -0.47
C GLN A 115 -3.08 -15.24 -1.90
N SER A 116 -2.07 -14.38 -2.07
CA SER A 116 -1.93 -13.61 -3.29
C SER A 116 -1.06 -14.24 -4.37
N ASP A 117 -1.57 -14.22 -5.61
CA ASP A 117 -0.80 -14.45 -6.84
C ASP A 117 -0.49 -13.15 -7.60
N GLY A 118 -0.97 -12.01 -7.10
CA GLY A 118 -0.63 -10.69 -7.61
C GLY A 118 -1.83 -9.75 -7.71
N SER A 119 -1.62 -8.49 -7.37
CA SER A 119 -2.60 -7.42 -7.52
C SER A 119 -2.11 -6.34 -8.48
N LEU A 120 -3.06 -5.62 -9.09
CA LEU A 120 -2.81 -4.55 -10.05
C LEU A 120 -3.75 -3.40 -9.75
N PHE A 121 -3.24 -2.16 -9.76
CA PHE A 121 -4.06 -0.98 -10.04
C PHE A 121 -3.87 -0.59 -11.50
N LEU A 122 -4.96 -0.32 -12.21
CA LEU A 122 -4.94 0.09 -13.61
C LEU A 122 -5.90 1.25 -13.84
N ASP A 123 -5.38 2.38 -14.31
CA ASP A 123 -6.17 3.53 -14.77
C ASP A 123 -5.78 3.89 -16.20
N VAL A 124 -6.73 4.45 -16.95
CA VAL A 124 -6.51 4.96 -18.30
C VAL A 124 -7.08 6.36 -18.37
N LYS A 125 -6.28 7.32 -18.83
CA LYS A 125 -6.65 8.74 -18.89
C LYS A 125 -6.69 9.25 -20.32
N SER A 126 -7.69 10.07 -20.63
CA SER A 126 -7.81 10.87 -21.84
C SER A 126 -7.95 12.34 -21.45
N GLY A 127 -7.14 13.22 -22.03
CA GLY A 127 -7.15 14.65 -21.68
C GLY A 127 -6.87 14.93 -20.18
N GLY A 128 -6.14 14.03 -19.51
CA GLY A 128 -5.83 14.13 -18.08
C GLY A 128 -6.95 13.68 -17.14
N GLN A 129 -8.08 13.19 -17.66
CA GLN A 129 -9.18 12.63 -16.88
C GLN A 129 -9.28 11.13 -17.09
N SER A 130 -9.63 10.36 -16.05
CA SER A 130 -9.87 8.92 -16.18
C SER A 130 -11.02 8.65 -17.16
N VAL A 131 -10.86 7.59 -17.96
CA VAL A 131 -11.94 7.04 -18.78
C VAL A 131 -12.94 6.31 -17.89
N ASP A 132 -14.08 5.91 -18.46
CA ASP A 132 -15.07 5.12 -17.75
C ASP A 132 -14.42 3.83 -17.22
N ALA A 133 -14.61 3.56 -15.92
CA ALA A 133 -14.00 2.40 -15.27
C ALA A 133 -14.52 1.08 -15.88
N GLU A 134 -15.76 1.07 -16.34
CA GLU A 134 -16.33 -0.05 -17.09
C GLU A 134 -15.93 0.04 -18.56
N LEU A 135 -15.11 -0.92 -18.97
CA LEU A 135 -14.65 -1.02 -20.34
C LEU A 135 -15.70 -1.65 -21.24
N LYS A 136 -15.85 -1.09 -22.44
CA LYS A 136 -16.72 -1.65 -23.48
C LYS A 136 -16.22 -2.99 -23.99
N VAL A 137 -14.89 -3.10 -24.10
CA VAL A 137 -14.19 -4.32 -24.50
C VAL A 137 -13.14 -4.58 -23.41
N PRO A 138 -13.21 -5.71 -22.70
CA PRO A 138 -12.27 -6.06 -21.64
C PRO A 138 -10.81 -6.01 -22.09
N VAL A 139 -9.91 -5.57 -21.21
CA VAL A 139 -8.47 -5.74 -21.42
C VAL A 139 -8.07 -7.18 -21.18
N ARG A 140 -7.04 -7.66 -21.88
CA ARG A 140 -6.41 -8.95 -21.61
C ARG A 140 -5.24 -8.74 -20.65
N ILE A 141 -5.28 -9.37 -19.48
CA ILE A 141 -4.21 -9.32 -18.49
C ILE A 141 -3.52 -10.68 -18.45
N GLU A 142 -2.19 -10.66 -18.47
CA GLU A 142 -1.30 -11.82 -18.25
C GLU A 142 -0.49 -11.57 -16.98
N MET A 143 -0.90 -12.19 -15.88
CA MET A 143 -0.20 -12.15 -14.58
C MET A 143 0.79 -13.32 -14.49
N PRO A 144 2.11 -13.08 -14.41
CA PRO A 144 3.09 -14.15 -14.23
C PRO A 144 2.87 -14.88 -12.90
N THR A 145 3.04 -16.20 -12.91
CA THR A 145 2.97 -17.02 -11.69
C THR A 145 3.93 -18.20 -11.76
N ASP A 146 4.44 -18.62 -10.61
CA ASP A 146 5.20 -19.86 -10.43
C ASP A 146 4.34 -21.02 -9.88
N ARG A 147 3.06 -20.75 -9.60
CA ARG A 147 2.13 -21.69 -9.00
C ARG A 147 1.32 -22.45 -10.04
N ASP A 148 1.07 -23.72 -9.75
CA ASP A 148 0.12 -24.53 -10.50
C ASP A 148 -1.35 -24.33 -10.05
N GLY A 149 -2.29 -24.74 -10.90
CA GLY A 149 -3.72 -24.79 -10.56
C GLY A 149 -4.48 -23.57 -11.04
N PHE A 150 -5.26 -22.94 -10.16
CA PHE A 150 -6.13 -21.82 -10.50
C PHE A 150 -6.03 -20.68 -9.48
N THR A 151 -6.34 -19.46 -9.92
CA THR A 151 -6.56 -18.29 -9.08
C THR A 151 -8.00 -17.79 -9.23
N GLN A 152 -8.42 -16.90 -8.35
CA GLN A 152 -9.70 -16.21 -8.47
C GLN A 152 -9.52 -14.71 -8.66
N LEU A 153 -10.41 -14.12 -9.45
CA LEU A 153 -10.40 -12.69 -9.73
C LEU A 153 -11.24 -11.92 -8.71
N TRP A 154 -10.71 -10.78 -8.28
CA TRP A 154 -11.34 -9.86 -7.34
C TRP A 154 -11.20 -8.40 -7.82
N ILE A 155 -12.14 -7.56 -7.38
CA ILE A 155 -12.05 -6.10 -7.51
C ILE A 155 -11.86 -5.47 -6.14
N GLY A 156 -11.16 -4.34 -6.10
CA GLY A 156 -11.00 -3.58 -4.86
C GLY A 156 -12.27 -2.79 -4.51
N ALA A 157 -12.60 -2.77 -3.22
CA ALA A 157 -13.60 -1.88 -2.64
C ALA A 157 -12.94 -1.06 -1.53
N ASP A 158 -12.92 0.27 -1.68
CA ASP A 158 -12.17 1.22 -0.84
C ASP A 158 -13.04 1.99 0.17
N THR A 159 -14.30 1.59 0.32
CA THR A 159 -15.27 2.19 1.26
C THR A 159 -15.76 1.19 2.32
N VAL A 160 -15.04 0.09 2.51
CA VAL A 160 -15.39 -0.95 3.49
C VAL A 160 -15.11 -0.43 4.91
N GLN A 161 -15.99 -0.70 5.88
CA GLN A 161 -15.80 -0.36 7.31
C GLN A 161 -15.20 1.03 7.61
N GLY A 162 -15.67 2.08 6.93
CA GLY A 162 -15.20 3.46 7.15
C GLY A 162 -13.91 3.78 6.40
N ASN A 163 -13.97 3.71 5.06
CA ASN A 163 -12.87 4.04 4.12
C ASN A 163 -11.67 3.08 4.17
N GLN A 164 -11.89 1.83 4.60
CA GLN A 164 -10.92 0.74 4.44
C GLN A 164 -11.08 0.07 3.09
N PHE A 165 -10.01 -0.64 2.71
CA PHE A 165 -9.94 -1.41 1.49
C PHE A 165 -10.03 -2.90 1.76
N ALA A 166 -10.88 -3.58 1.00
CA ALA A 166 -10.92 -5.04 0.93
C ALA A 166 -11.26 -5.49 -0.48
N TRP A 167 -10.91 -6.74 -0.79
CA TRP A 167 -11.25 -7.38 -2.05
C TRP A 167 -12.67 -7.92 -2.01
N GLN A 168 -13.37 -7.82 -3.13
CA GLN A 168 -14.71 -8.37 -3.28
C GLN A 168 -14.88 -9.06 -4.62
N ASN A 169 -15.98 -9.80 -4.72
CA ASN A 169 -16.41 -10.40 -5.96
C ASN A 169 -16.52 -9.34 -7.08
N PRO A 170 -15.97 -9.58 -8.29
CA PRO A 170 -16.36 -8.79 -9.45
C PRO A 170 -17.85 -8.98 -9.72
N ARG A 171 -18.37 -8.13 -10.61
CA ARG A 171 -19.78 -8.13 -11.01
C ARG A 171 -20.26 -9.52 -11.43
N GLN A 172 -21.53 -9.78 -11.18
CA GLN A 172 -22.16 -11.05 -11.56
C GLN A 172 -21.98 -11.30 -13.06
N GLY A 173 -21.53 -12.51 -13.42
CA GLY A 173 -21.28 -12.90 -14.82
C GLY A 173 -19.87 -12.61 -15.33
N ALA A 174 -19.03 -11.88 -14.58
CA ALA A 174 -17.61 -11.77 -14.89
C ALA A 174 -16.89 -13.12 -14.71
N GLN A 175 -15.79 -13.32 -15.44
CA GLN A 175 -14.89 -14.45 -15.20
C GLN A 175 -14.42 -14.43 -13.74
N ARG A 176 -14.49 -15.58 -13.06
CA ARG A 176 -14.10 -15.70 -11.64
C ARG A 176 -12.87 -16.52 -11.41
N GLU A 177 -12.72 -17.62 -12.13
CA GLU A 177 -11.61 -18.55 -11.98
C GLU A 177 -10.74 -18.51 -13.22
N VAL A 178 -9.42 -18.50 -13.02
CA VAL A 178 -8.42 -18.51 -14.09
C VAL A 178 -7.46 -19.65 -13.78
N LYS A 179 -7.35 -20.60 -14.71
CA LYS A 179 -6.34 -21.65 -14.62
C LYS A 179 -5.01 -21.11 -15.12
N VAL A 180 -3.93 -21.58 -14.53
CA VAL A 180 -2.59 -21.32 -15.05
C VAL A 180 -2.47 -21.93 -16.44
N ASP A 181 -1.86 -21.19 -17.35
CA ASP A 181 -1.39 -21.68 -18.64
C ASP A 181 0.00 -21.09 -18.90
N ASN A 182 0.98 -21.95 -19.16
CA ASN A 182 2.38 -21.58 -19.40
C ASN A 182 2.93 -20.54 -18.38
N PHE A 183 2.77 -20.81 -17.08
CA PHE A 183 3.25 -19.93 -15.98
C PHE A 183 2.58 -18.55 -15.93
N VAL A 184 1.35 -18.44 -16.45
CA VAL A 184 0.59 -17.19 -16.48
C VAL A 184 -0.87 -17.44 -16.10
N PHE A 185 -1.43 -16.57 -15.26
CA PHE A 185 -2.88 -16.40 -15.16
C PHE A 185 -3.33 -15.35 -16.17
N ALA A 186 -3.97 -15.83 -17.24
CA ALA A 186 -4.32 -15.00 -18.36
C ALA A 186 -5.84 -14.88 -18.51
N PHE A 187 -6.39 -13.68 -18.32
CA PHE A 187 -7.84 -13.44 -18.26
C PHE A 187 -8.25 -12.11 -18.92
N ASP A 188 -9.52 -12.01 -19.29
CA ASP A 188 -10.12 -10.79 -19.80
C ASP A 188 -10.82 -10.07 -18.65
N PHE A 189 -10.57 -8.76 -18.51
CA PHE A 189 -11.09 -7.97 -17.40
C PHE A 189 -11.69 -6.65 -17.87
N GLY A 190 -12.97 -6.43 -17.55
CA GLY A 190 -13.77 -5.31 -18.05
C GLY A 190 -13.84 -4.10 -17.12
N GLU A 191 -13.11 -4.11 -16.00
CA GLU A 191 -13.19 -3.06 -14.98
C GLU A 191 -11.79 -2.53 -14.66
N LEU A 192 -11.58 -1.22 -14.85
CA LEU A 192 -10.40 -0.50 -14.40
C LEU A 192 -10.43 -0.30 -12.88
N GLY A 193 -9.31 0.07 -12.30
CA GLY A 193 -9.11 0.21 -10.86
C GLY A 193 -8.28 -0.94 -10.30
N TRP A 194 -8.62 -1.38 -9.09
CA TRP A 194 -7.91 -2.45 -8.40
C TRP A 194 -8.42 -3.83 -8.84
N VAL A 195 -7.51 -4.64 -9.37
CA VAL A 195 -7.72 -6.01 -9.82
C VAL A 195 -6.80 -6.93 -9.04
N ASN A 196 -7.30 -8.10 -8.66
CA ASN A 196 -6.52 -9.05 -7.88
C ASN A 196 -6.68 -10.48 -8.39
N CYS A 197 -5.58 -11.23 -8.36
CA CYS A 197 -5.51 -12.65 -8.67
C CYS A 197 -5.11 -13.40 -7.39
N ASP A 198 -6.10 -13.81 -6.60
CA ASP A 198 -5.84 -14.46 -5.33
C ASP A 198 -6.74 -15.68 -5.14
N ILE A 199 -6.35 -16.56 -4.23
CA ILE A 199 -7.23 -17.61 -3.68
C ILE A 199 -7.55 -17.32 -2.22
N PHE A 200 -8.65 -17.87 -1.70
CA PHE A 200 -8.84 -17.88 -0.25
C PHE A 200 -7.69 -18.59 0.43
N TRP A 201 -7.14 -17.99 1.49
CA TRP A 201 -6.09 -18.63 2.27
C TRP A 201 -6.65 -19.87 2.96
N ASN A 202 -6.20 -21.04 2.49
CA ASN A 202 -6.82 -22.30 2.82
C ASN A 202 -6.20 -22.92 4.08
N MET A 203 -6.86 -22.73 5.22
CA MET A 203 -6.55 -23.48 6.44
C MET A 203 -7.83 -24.09 7.00
N SER A 204 -7.84 -25.40 7.20
CA SER A 204 -8.99 -26.13 7.76
C SER A 204 -9.19 -25.89 9.27
N ASN A 205 -8.21 -25.28 9.93
CA ASN A 205 -8.21 -25.03 11.36
C ASN A 205 -9.39 -24.14 11.79
N PRO A 206 -9.87 -24.28 13.03
CA PRO A 206 -10.82 -23.34 13.62
C PRO A 206 -10.35 -21.89 13.46
N LYS A 207 -11.31 -20.99 13.32
CA LYS A 207 -11.05 -19.56 13.14
C LYS A 207 -11.24 -18.80 14.45
N THR A 208 -10.54 -17.69 14.60
CA THR A 208 -10.62 -16.82 15.78
C THR A 208 -10.52 -15.35 15.38
N THR A 209 -10.77 -14.47 16.34
CA THR A 209 -10.56 -13.02 16.21
C THR A 209 -9.25 -12.66 16.88
N MET A 210 -8.35 -12.02 16.13
CA MET A 210 -7.12 -11.46 16.69
C MET A 210 -7.37 -10.01 17.10
N LYS A 211 -6.91 -9.63 18.30
CA LYS A 211 -6.95 -8.25 18.81
C LYS A 211 -5.53 -7.75 19.05
N VAL A 212 -5.23 -6.56 18.59
CA VAL A 212 -3.92 -5.94 18.73
C VAL A 212 -4.07 -4.52 19.25
N SER A 213 -3.36 -4.22 20.33
CA SER A 213 -3.18 -2.87 20.85
C SER A 213 -1.83 -2.29 20.42
N VAL A 214 -1.78 -0.99 20.16
CA VAL A 214 -0.56 -0.22 19.93
C VAL A 214 -0.49 0.90 20.97
N PRO A 215 -0.08 0.60 22.22
CA PRO A 215 -0.29 1.51 23.36
C PRO A 215 0.38 2.89 23.21
N ASN A 216 1.49 2.95 22.48
CA ASN A 216 2.25 4.17 22.22
C ASN A 216 2.12 4.64 20.76
N ASN A 217 0.94 4.44 20.15
CA ASN A 217 0.64 4.90 18.81
C ASN A 217 0.89 6.42 18.69
N PRO A 218 1.84 6.88 17.85
CA PRO A 218 2.12 8.31 17.72
C PRO A 218 0.99 9.03 16.95
N GLY A 219 0.22 8.32 16.13
CA GLY A 219 -0.83 8.85 15.25
C GLY A 219 -2.22 8.25 15.53
N THR A 220 -3.03 8.12 14.49
CA THR A 220 -4.26 7.32 14.50
C THR A 220 -4.10 6.09 13.59
N MET A 221 -5.01 5.12 13.72
CA MET A 221 -4.97 3.92 12.87
C MET A 221 -5.23 4.30 11.42
N ALA A 222 -4.38 3.83 10.52
CA ALA A 222 -4.43 4.16 9.11
C ALA A 222 -5.54 3.38 8.37
N ASN A 223 -6.14 4.06 7.41
CA ASN A 223 -7.04 3.44 6.44
C ASN A 223 -6.35 3.13 5.12
N PHE A 224 -7.13 2.89 4.08
CA PHE A 224 -6.62 2.57 2.76
C PHE A 224 -5.56 3.59 2.30
N ARG A 225 -4.34 3.11 2.00
CA ARG A 225 -3.18 3.94 1.57
C ARG A 225 -2.86 5.15 2.46
N ALA A 226 -3.26 5.11 3.74
CA ALA A 226 -3.11 6.20 4.69
C ALA A 226 -3.77 7.49 4.19
N MET A 227 -4.94 7.37 3.54
CA MET A 227 -5.76 8.54 3.23
C MET A 227 -6.13 9.30 4.51
N GLU A 228 -6.33 8.57 5.61
CA GLU A 228 -6.41 9.05 6.97
C GLU A 228 -5.59 8.15 7.91
N GLY A 229 -5.05 8.75 8.97
CA GLY A 229 -4.21 8.07 9.96
C GLY A 229 -2.84 7.65 9.48
N GLU A 230 -2.00 7.21 10.41
CA GLU A 230 -0.58 6.95 10.17
C GLU A 230 -0.17 5.51 10.51
N THR A 231 -0.90 4.83 11.37
CA THR A 231 -0.43 3.58 11.97
C THR A 231 -1.12 2.37 11.38
N TYR A 232 -0.34 1.49 10.75
CA TYR A 232 -0.82 0.21 10.28
C TYR A 232 -0.57 -0.91 11.29
N VAL A 233 -1.42 -1.93 11.26
CA VAL A 233 -1.17 -3.24 11.87
C VAL A 233 -1.46 -4.31 10.83
N PHE A 234 -0.47 -5.15 10.55
CA PHE A 234 -0.62 -6.29 9.63
C PHE A 234 -0.22 -7.59 10.33
N PHE A 235 -0.92 -8.66 10.00
CA PHE A 235 -0.45 -10.02 10.16
C PHE A 235 0.07 -10.53 8.82
N ILE A 236 1.32 -11.00 8.81
CA ILE A 236 1.98 -11.60 7.65
C ILE A 236 2.10 -13.09 7.90
N ALA A 237 1.47 -13.92 7.07
CA ALA A 237 1.60 -15.37 7.21
C ALA A 237 3.02 -15.82 6.81
N LYS A 238 3.55 -16.79 7.54
CA LYS A 238 4.85 -17.41 7.25
C LYS A 238 4.67 -18.46 6.15
N GLY A 239 5.47 -18.39 5.09
CA GLY A 239 5.41 -19.35 3.97
C GLY A 239 4.25 -19.18 2.99
N ASP A 240 3.25 -18.34 3.31
CA ASP A 240 2.13 -18.00 2.42
C ASP A 240 2.10 -16.49 2.10
N ASN A 241 1.66 -16.14 0.89
CA ASN A 241 1.54 -14.75 0.43
C ASN A 241 0.29 -14.05 0.99
N VAL A 242 0.20 -13.94 2.31
CA VAL A 242 -0.94 -13.32 3.01
C VAL A 242 -0.45 -12.07 3.74
N VAL A 243 -1.12 -10.94 3.50
CA VAL A 243 -0.89 -9.65 4.16
C VAL A 243 -2.24 -9.17 4.71
N ALA A 244 -2.63 -9.70 5.87
CA ALA A 244 -3.91 -9.38 6.48
C ALA A 244 -3.79 -8.11 7.33
N GLN A 245 -4.46 -7.02 6.94
CA GLN A 245 -4.51 -5.82 7.77
C GLN A 245 -5.54 -6.01 8.89
N LEU A 246 -5.16 -5.69 10.12
CA LEU A 246 -6.09 -5.58 11.23
C LEU A 246 -6.47 -4.11 11.33
N TYR A 247 -7.70 -3.78 10.94
CA TYR A 247 -8.17 -2.40 10.89
C TYR A 247 -9.51 -2.17 11.56
N THR A 248 -10.24 -3.22 11.96
CA THR A 248 -11.54 -3.05 12.60
C THR A 248 -11.32 -2.46 14.00
N PRO A 249 -11.86 -1.28 14.34
CA PRO A 249 -11.64 -0.67 15.64
C PRO A 249 -12.13 -1.56 16.80
N ASP A 250 -11.33 -1.70 17.85
CA ASP A 250 -11.66 -2.48 19.07
C ASP A 250 -11.36 -1.69 20.37
N GLY A 251 -11.14 -0.38 20.25
CA GLY A 251 -10.84 0.52 21.36
C GLY A 251 -9.84 1.61 20.97
N GLU A 252 -9.43 2.44 21.94
CA GLU A 252 -8.36 3.42 21.72
C GLU A 252 -7.05 2.70 21.39
N ASN A 253 -6.45 3.07 20.25
CA ASN A 253 -5.25 2.45 19.70
C ASN A 253 -5.32 0.91 19.61
N GLN A 254 -6.53 0.39 19.38
CA GLN A 254 -6.81 -1.03 19.31
C GLN A 254 -7.56 -1.37 18.03
N VAL A 255 -7.06 -2.39 17.36
CA VAL A 255 -7.65 -2.95 16.14
C VAL A 255 -7.80 -4.45 16.29
N LYS A 256 -8.76 -5.01 15.57
CA LYS A 256 -8.95 -6.45 15.45
C LYS A 256 -9.01 -6.88 13.99
N SER A 257 -8.81 -8.17 13.77
CA SER A 257 -9.22 -8.81 12.52
C SER A 257 -10.74 -8.79 12.39
N TYR A 258 -11.27 -9.22 11.25
CA TYR A 258 -12.68 -9.59 11.19
C TYR A 258 -12.98 -10.70 12.19
N ASP A 259 -14.24 -10.74 12.62
CA ASP A 259 -14.69 -11.72 13.60
C ASP A 259 -14.58 -13.14 13.04
N ASN A 260 -13.90 -14.03 13.76
CA ASN A 260 -13.68 -15.42 13.37
C ASN A 260 -13.09 -15.61 11.97
N ALA A 261 -12.12 -14.78 11.59
CA ALA A 261 -11.49 -14.80 10.28
C ALA A 261 -10.10 -15.46 10.26
N MET A 262 -9.38 -15.43 11.37
CA MET A 262 -7.96 -15.81 11.40
C MET A 262 -7.80 -17.28 11.83
N PRO A 263 -7.05 -18.11 11.11
CA PRO A 263 -6.88 -19.54 11.43
C PRO A 263 -5.96 -19.77 12.64
N VAL A 264 -6.48 -20.49 13.65
CA VAL A 264 -5.69 -20.95 14.81
C VAL A 264 -4.58 -21.90 14.34
N GLY A 265 -3.38 -21.71 14.87
CA GLY A 265 -2.18 -22.49 14.53
C GLY A 265 -1.37 -21.94 13.37
N ALA A 266 -1.85 -20.90 12.67
CA ALA A 266 -1.04 -20.25 11.65
C ALA A 266 0.16 -19.55 12.28
N GLU A 267 1.35 -19.82 11.74
CA GLU A 267 2.57 -19.10 12.08
C GLU A 267 2.66 -17.82 11.24
N GLY A 268 3.13 -16.74 11.84
CA GLY A 268 3.31 -15.49 11.13
C GLY A 268 3.97 -14.42 11.97
N ARG A 269 3.95 -13.21 11.42
CA ARG A 269 4.53 -12.02 12.04
C ARG A 269 3.48 -10.92 12.08
N LEU A 270 3.21 -10.42 13.28
CA LEU A 270 2.57 -9.13 13.44
C LEU A 270 3.61 -8.04 13.18
N ILE A 271 3.27 -7.05 12.36
CA ILE A 271 4.03 -5.82 12.21
C ILE A 271 3.12 -4.62 12.45
N SER A 272 3.71 -3.55 12.97
CA SER A 272 3.10 -2.23 12.98
C SER A 272 4.16 -1.20 12.63
N PHE A 273 3.77 -0.24 11.81
CA PHE A 273 4.62 0.90 11.49
C PHE A 273 3.79 2.18 11.44
N SER A 274 4.45 3.28 11.73
CA SER A 274 3.88 4.62 11.70
C SER A 274 4.96 5.61 11.32
N ILE A 275 4.64 6.54 10.44
CA ILE A 275 5.47 7.70 10.17
C ILE A 275 4.63 8.92 10.52
N LYS A 276 5.15 9.74 11.43
CA LYS A 276 4.47 10.95 11.87
C LYS A 276 5.47 12.04 12.22
N ASP A 277 5.19 13.25 11.76
CA ASP A 277 6.04 14.43 11.95
C ASP A 277 7.50 14.17 11.53
N GLY A 278 7.70 13.39 10.46
CA GLY A 278 9.00 13.01 9.90
C GLY A 278 9.77 11.97 10.71
N LYS A 279 9.16 11.39 11.75
CA LYS A 279 9.72 10.32 12.56
C LYS A 279 9.15 8.97 12.18
N TYR A 280 10.01 7.95 12.16
CA TYR A 280 9.65 6.59 11.79
C TYR A 280 9.54 5.73 13.03
N TYR A 281 8.53 4.87 13.06
CA TYR A 281 8.27 3.97 14.17
C TYR A 281 7.94 2.58 13.65
N PHE A 282 8.46 1.55 14.31
CA PHE A 282 8.25 0.17 13.91
C PHE A 282 8.16 -0.78 15.11
N ALA A 283 7.36 -1.82 14.98
CA ALA A 283 7.31 -2.97 15.87
C ALA A 283 7.05 -4.23 15.05
N LYS A 284 7.62 -5.36 15.49
CA LYS A 284 7.29 -6.69 14.98
C LYS A 284 7.25 -7.73 16.09
N LYS A 285 6.42 -8.76 15.91
CA LYS A 285 6.33 -9.90 16.81
C LYS A 285 5.99 -11.17 16.01
N ASP A 286 6.84 -12.18 16.10
CA ASP A 286 6.54 -13.51 15.56
C ASP A 286 5.57 -14.22 16.50
N ILE A 287 4.53 -14.84 15.94
CA ILE A 287 3.46 -15.49 16.67
C ILE A 287 3.01 -16.78 15.99
N THR A 288 2.37 -17.63 16.79
CA THR A 288 1.46 -18.67 16.31
C THR A 288 0.07 -18.31 16.82
N ILE A 289 -0.91 -18.17 15.93
CA ILE A 289 -2.26 -17.71 16.30
C ILE A 289 -2.89 -18.71 17.28
N THR A 290 -3.27 -18.27 18.48
CA THR A 290 -4.10 -19.05 19.41
C THR A 290 -5.55 -18.57 19.43
N GLU A 291 -6.45 -19.35 20.02
CA GLU A 291 -7.83 -18.93 20.25
C GLU A 291 -7.88 -17.64 21.09
N ASN A 292 -8.71 -16.68 20.69
CA ASN A 292 -8.91 -15.37 21.33
C ASN A 292 -7.60 -14.60 21.52
N GLN A 293 -6.70 -14.68 20.53
CA GLN A 293 -5.40 -14.02 20.57
C GLN A 293 -5.52 -12.51 20.85
N VAL A 294 -4.85 -12.06 21.91
CA VAL A 294 -4.67 -10.63 22.22
C VAL A 294 -3.18 -10.34 22.24
N GLU A 295 -2.78 -9.26 21.57
CA GLU A 295 -1.40 -8.83 21.49
C GLU A 295 -1.23 -7.33 21.71
N ALA A 296 -0.02 -6.95 22.12
CA ALA A 296 0.40 -5.56 22.24
C ALA A 296 1.69 -5.35 21.45
N LEU A 297 1.70 -4.36 20.56
CA LEU A 297 2.88 -3.92 19.82
C LEU A 297 3.30 -2.55 20.35
N THR A 298 4.49 -2.48 20.94
CA THR A 298 5.10 -1.21 21.36
C THR A 298 6.05 -0.75 20.26
N LEU A 299 5.72 0.39 19.65
CA LEU A 299 6.50 0.99 18.58
C LEU A 299 7.82 1.57 19.11
N ALA A 300 8.93 1.29 18.44
CA ALA A 300 10.22 1.95 18.69
C ALA A 300 10.50 2.97 17.58
N GLU A 301 10.97 4.17 17.96
CA GLU A 301 11.48 5.14 16.98
C GLU A 301 12.69 4.53 16.25
N THR A 302 12.72 4.70 14.93
CA THR A 302 13.70 4.08 14.04
C THR A 302 13.97 4.98 12.83
N THR A 303 14.61 4.45 11.80
CA THR A 303 14.91 5.17 10.56
C THR A 303 14.06 4.65 9.39
N GLU A 304 13.93 5.46 8.35
CA GLU A 304 13.30 5.06 7.09
C GLU A 304 13.88 3.75 6.52
N SER A 305 15.20 3.68 6.44
CA SER A 305 15.91 2.51 5.89
C SER A 305 15.65 1.24 6.71
N ALA A 306 15.51 1.36 8.04
CA ALA A 306 15.15 0.23 8.88
C ALA A 306 13.72 -0.25 8.63
N VAL A 307 12.74 0.67 8.51
CA VAL A 307 11.35 0.30 8.14
C VAL A 307 11.32 -0.40 6.79
N GLN A 308 11.98 0.16 5.77
CA GLN A 308 12.03 -0.44 4.44
C GLN A 308 12.70 -1.82 4.45
N THR A 309 13.78 -1.98 5.22
CA THR A 309 14.48 -3.27 5.36
C THR A 309 13.58 -4.32 5.98
N GLU A 310 12.87 -3.98 7.06
CA GLU A 310 11.95 -4.89 7.74
C GLU A 310 10.76 -5.29 6.87
N ILE A 311 10.19 -4.36 6.12
CA ILE A 311 9.09 -4.65 5.19
C ILE A 311 9.59 -5.47 3.99
N THR A 312 10.78 -5.18 3.45
CA THR A 312 11.37 -5.95 2.34
C THR A 312 11.69 -7.38 2.75
N ALA A 313 12.14 -7.59 3.99
CA ALA A 313 12.44 -8.91 4.53
C ALA A 313 11.21 -9.84 4.59
N LEU A 314 9.99 -9.29 4.50
CA LEU A 314 8.76 -10.09 4.43
C LEU A 314 8.68 -10.92 3.15
N ASP A 315 9.38 -10.57 2.06
CA ASP A 315 9.27 -11.30 0.80
C ASP A 315 9.76 -12.75 0.91
N GLY A 316 10.75 -13.00 1.79
CA GLY A 316 11.30 -14.33 2.05
C GLY A 316 10.85 -14.97 3.37
N PHE A 317 9.85 -14.40 4.05
CA PHE A 317 9.37 -14.88 5.36
C PHE A 317 8.44 -16.09 5.26
#